data_AF-A0AA36HIU7-F1
#
_entry.id   AF-A0AA36HIU7-F1
#
_cell.length_a   1.000
_cell.length_b   1.000
_cell.length_c   1.000
_cell.angle_alpha   90.00
_cell.angle_beta   90.00
_cell.angle_gamma   90.00
#
_symmetry.space_group_name_H-M   'P 1'
#
loop_
_entity.id
_entity.type
_entity.pdbx_description
1 polymer ?
#
loop_
_entity_poly.entity_id
_entity_poly.type
_entity_poly.pdbx_seq_one_letter_code
_entity_poly.pdbx_strand_id
1 'polypeptide(L)'
;MADSRFEHSVIYLCSHSDQGAMGLVVNQVARHLSLEELLIQLDILNDDESAIRLPDSVRGMNVHKGGPVEVERGFVLHSDDFMLNQSTLTIDNGICLTATLEILRALAQGDGPEQAILALGYAGWAPGQLENEIQGLARDGGLYLPESWPQFDADTIASFAGKPYADVALEVIRPFVGGAIPETDLKAMIDEAYAGFRHPAVTPLVQTGANTFILELFHGPTLAFKDVAMQLLGRMMDYVLGRERTDIFVLYPDGRVSNVQRRQMTTPTEDNVHALALTGNFDDCQAIVKGMFNHFSFRDRVALSGVNSINWARILAQIVYYFVAGATLGAPHRKVAFTVPTGNFGDIFAGYAAVKMGLPVEKLIVATNVNDILARTLETGRYEKRVVTPTISPSMDIQVSSNFERLLAEVSGRDGSSVRRMMDQLAQSGSFSIEEGPLAEMRAHFGAGRCDEAQTAATIAGTWKEAGYLLDPHTAIGVHVARNHEDGSVPMVVLGTAHPAKFPDAVEKASGIRPELPDNLKDMMTAEERQQVLAAELDEVERFIETHARAATARV
;
A
#
# COMPACT_ATOMS: atom_id res chain seq x y z
N MET A 1 5.60 8.33 12.50
CA MET A 1 6.28 9.51 11.93
C MET A 1 7.78 9.28 12.04
N ALA A 2 8.58 9.56 11.00
CA ALA A 2 10.04 9.29 10.97
C ALA A 2 10.91 10.31 11.74
N ASP A 3 10.28 11.33 12.31
CA ASP A 3 10.94 12.27 13.20
C ASP A 3 10.84 11.73 14.63
N SER A 4 12.01 11.40 15.22
CA SER A 4 12.14 10.92 16.61
C SER A 4 11.39 11.76 17.64
N ARG A 5 11.11 13.04 17.35
CA ARG A 5 10.32 13.93 18.22
C ARG A 5 8.83 13.52 18.32
N PHE A 6 8.34 12.70 17.39
CA PHE A 6 6.96 12.22 17.33
C PHE A 6 6.83 10.70 17.53
N GLU A 7 7.92 10.04 17.93
CA GLU A 7 7.90 8.62 18.22
C GLU A 7 6.98 8.34 19.43
N HIS A 8 6.04 7.40 19.26
CA HIS A 8 4.97 7.10 20.23
C HIS A 8 4.08 8.30 20.62
N SER A 9 4.03 9.37 19.82
CA SER A 9 3.17 10.52 20.10
C SER A 9 1.71 10.27 19.71
N VAL A 10 0.79 10.60 20.62
CA VAL A 10 -0.64 10.79 20.35
C VAL A 10 -0.86 12.29 20.18
N ILE A 11 -1.27 12.70 18.98
CA ILE A 11 -1.49 14.11 18.66
C ILE A 11 -2.98 14.37 18.56
N TYR A 12 -3.48 15.28 19.38
CA TYR A 12 -4.82 15.82 19.26
C TYR A 12 -4.80 16.97 18.25
N LEU A 13 -5.54 16.83 17.14
CA LEU A 13 -5.62 17.88 16.12
C LEU A 13 -6.52 19.01 16.63
N CYS A 14 -5.98 20.23 16.64
CA CYS A 14 -6.64 21.42 17.13
C CYS A 14 -7.17 22.31 16.01
N SER A 15 -6.53 22.30 14.84
CA SER A 15 -7.05 22.94 13.64
C SER A 15 -6.57 22.24 12.40
N HIS A 16 -7.41 22.23 11.36
CA HIS A 16 -7.10 21.64 10.07
C HIS A 16 -7.82 22.42 8.98
N SER A 17 -7.07 22.99 8.05
CA SER A 17 -7.58 23.74 6.90
C SER A 17 -6.68 23.63 5.68
N ASP A 18 -7.08 24.28 4.59
CA ASP A 18 -6.29 24.45 3.37
C ASP A 18 -4.97 25.20 3.59
N GLN A 19 -4.84 25.92 4.70
CA GLN A 19 -3.62 26.65 5.08
C GLN A 19 -2.66 25.81 5.95
N GLY A 20 -3.05 24.58 6.32
CA GLY A 20 -2.24 23.66 7.12
C GLY A 20 -3.01 23.02 8.27
N ALA A 21 -2.28 22.31 9.13
CA ALA A 21 -2.85 21.70 10.33
C ALA A 21 -2.02 22.04 11.58
N MET A 22 -2.67 22.08 12.73
CA MET A 22 -2.06 22.23 14.05
C MET A 22 -2.60 21.15 14.97
N GLY A 23 -1.74 20.54 15.77
CA GLY A 23 -2.14 19.64 16.84
C GLY A 23 -1.20 19.72 18.04
N LEU A 24 -1.63 19.13 19.15
CA LEU A 24 -0.86 19.02 20.38
C LEU A 24 -0.58 17.56 20.69
N VAL A 25 0.68 17.22 20.93
CA VAL A 25 1.04 15.92 21.49
C VAL A 25 0.55 15.89 22.95
N VAL A 26 -0.37 14.98 23.25
CA VAL A 26 -1.09 14.92 24.55
C VAL A 26 -0.62 13.80 25.48
N ASN A 27 0.28 12.93 25.03
CA ASN A 27 0.72 11.76 25.80
C ASN A 27 2.21 11.79 26.22
N GLN A 28 2.91 12.90 25.95
CA GLN A 28 4.32 13.05 26.32
C GLN A 28 4.50 14.11 27.42
N VAL A 29 4.81 13.67 28.64
CA VAL A 29 5.05 14.57 29.78
C VAL A 29 6.44 15.21 29.71
N ALA A 30 6.50 16.52 29.92
CA ALA A 30 7.74 17.29 30.08
C ALA A 30 8.34 17.03 31.48
N ARG A 31 9.07 15.91 31.61
CA ARG A 31 9.65 15.45 32.90
C ARG A 31 10.60 16.42 33.63
N HIS A 32 11.00 17.52 32.98
CA HIS A 32 11.93 18.51 33.54
C HIS A 32 11.24 19.82 33.94
N LEU A 33 9.91 19.89 33.86
CA LEU A 33 9.15 21.09 34.19
C LEU A 33 7.82 20.70 34.84
N SER A 34 7.65 21.05 36.12
CA SER A 34 6.37 20.95 36.81
C SER A 34 5.46 22.15 36.48
N LEU A 35 4.16 21.98 36.73
CA LEU A 35 3.21 23.08 36.54
C LEU A 35 3.49 24.21 37.52
N GLU A 36 3.84 23.90 38.78
CA GLU A 36 4.20 24.87 39.80
C GLU A 36 5.38 25.74 39.38
N GLU A 37 6.46 25.13 38.90
CA GLU A 37 7.64 25.85 38.40
C GLU A 37 7.29 26.74 37.22
N LEU A 38 6.46 26.26 36.29
CA LEU A 38 6.01 27.05 35.14
C LEU A 38 5.15 28.26 35.58
N LEU A 39 4.25 28.08 36.55
CA LEU A 39 3.42 29.17 37.07
C LEU A 39 4.25 30.23 37.80
N ILE A 40 5.31 29.85 38.51
CA ILE A 40 6.27 30.79 39.11
C ILE A 40 7.04 31.54 38.03
N GLN A 41 7.56 30.83 37.01
CA GLN A 41 8.30 31.44 35.89
C GLN A 41 7.46 32.47 35.11
N LEU A 42 6.14 32.31 35.09
CA LEU A 42 5.21 33.22 34.42
C LEU A 42 4.68 34.34 35.34
N ASP A 43 5.25 34.50 36.55
CA ASP A 43 4.80 35.45 37.58
C ASP A 43 3.30 35.31 37.92
N ILE A 44 2.76 34.09 37.82
CA ILE A 44 1.37 33.77 38.21
C ILE A 44 1.31 33.41 39.70
N LEU A 45 2.35 32.75 40.21
CA LEU A 45 2.54 32.44 41.62
C LEU A 45 3.80 33.11 42.15
N ASN A 46 3.76 33.58 43.40
CA ASN A 46 4.93 34.13 44.08
C ASN A 46 5.74 33.00 44.75
N ASP A 47 7.07 33.06 44.66
CA ASP A 47 8.03 32.09 45.22
C ASP A 47 8.16 32.17 46.76
N ASP A 48 7.46 33.12 47.40
CA ASP A 48 7.77 33.60 48.76
C ASP A 48 6.88 33.03 49.88
N GLU A 49 6.05 32.00 49.63
CA GLU A 49 5.23 31.37 50.67
C GLU A 49 5.56 29.89 50.94
N SER A 50 5.69 29.58 52.23
CA SER A 50 5.73 28.22 52.75
C SER A 50 4.43 27.48 52.39
N ALA A 51 4.53 26.66 51.34
CA ALA A 51 3.49 25.86 50.67
C ALA A 51 2.63 26.63 49.66
N ILE A 52 3.04 26.59 48.38
CA ILE A 52 2.18 26.87 47.22
C ILE A 52 0.88 26.06 47.37
N ARG A 53 -0.26 26.74 47.54
CA ARG A 53 -1.58 26.11 47.64
C ARG A 53 -2.28 26.14 46.29
N LEU A 54 -1.99 25.16 45.44
CA LEU A 54 -2.82 24.90 44.26
C LEU A 54 -4.09 24.13 44.65
N PRO A 55 -5.23 24.41 43.97
CA PRO A 55 -6.44 23.59 44.04
C PRO A 55 -6.15 22.12 43.76
N ASP A 56 -6.89 21.22 44.38
CA ASP A 56 -6.70 19.77 44.19
C ASP A 56 -6.94 19.32 42.74
N SER A 57 -7.77 20.05 41.97
CA SER A 57 -8.02 19.82 40.54
C SER A 57 -6.80 20.12 39.65
N VAL A 58 -5.87 20.93 40.14
CA VAL A 58 -4.67 21.38 39.39
C VAL A 58 -3.40 20.73 39.93
N ARG A 59 -3.43 20.30 41.19
CA ARG A 59 -2.32 19.61 41.84
C ARG A 59 -2.02 18.28 41.14
N GLY A 60 -0.79 18.14 40.64
CA GLY A 60 -0.35 16.93 39.92
C GLY A 60 -0.71 16.90 38.44
N MET A 61 -1.25 18.01 37.89
CA MET A 61 -1.41 18.17 36.45
C MET A 61 -0.03 18.23 35.77
N ASN A 62 0.16 17.42 34.73
CA ASN A 62 1.42 17.36 34.00
C ASN A 62 1.48 18.44 32.90
N VAL A 63 2.65 19.04 32.73
CA VAL A 63 2.99 19.82 31.54
C VAL A 63 3.41 18.85 30.44
N HIS A 64 2.80 18.92 29.27
CA HIS A 64 3.11 18.05 28.12
C HIS A 64 4.04 18.75 27.14
N LYS A 65 4.81 17.98 26.38
CA LYS A 65 5.58 18.45 25.22
C LYS A 65 4.64 18.45 24.01
N GLY A 66 3.98 19.56 23.74
CA GLY A 66 2.92 19.67 22.71
C GLY A 66 3.43 19.59 21.26
N GLY A 67 4.70 19.87 21.02
CA GLY A 67 5.36 19.62 19.73
C GLY A 67 6.58 20.51 19.52
N PRO A 68 7.27 20.37 18.36
CA PRO A 68 8.56 21.03 18.12
C PRO A 68 8.45 22.49 17.67
N VAL A 69 7.25 23.00 17.40
CA VAL A 69 7.03 24.38 16.92
C VAL A 69 6.63 25.27 18.08
N GLU A 70 7.23 26.46 18.17
CA GLU A 70 7.02 27.45 19.26
C GLU A 70 7.06 26.82 20.67
N VAL A 71 8.12 26.08 20.99
CA VAL A 71 8.25 25.29 22.24
C VAL A 71 8.13 26.09 23.55
N GLU A 72 8.26 27.41 23.49
CA GLU A 72 8.10 28.31 24.65
C GLU A 72 6.63 28.77 24.83
N ARG A 73 5.76 28.48 23.86
CA ARG A 73 4.35 28.88 23.90
C ARG A 73 3.50 27.81 24.56
N GLY A 74 2.67 28.23 25.51
CA GLY A 74 1.73 27.37 26.22
C GLY A 74 0.36 27.30 25.57
N PHE A 75 -0.19 26.09 25.55
CA PHE A 75 -1.51 25.76 25.04
C PHE A 75 -2.25 24.93 26.08
N VAL A 76 -3.46 25.34 26.46
CA VAL A 76 -4.33 24.59 27.36
C VAL A 76 -5.50 24.04 26.56
N LEU A 77 -5.54 22.71 26.42
CA LEU A 77 -6.72 22.00 25.93
C LEU A 77 -7.65 21.75 27.13
N HIS A 78 -8.92 22.14 27.06
CA HIS A 78 -9.82 22.06 28.21
C HIS A 78 -11.28 21.84 27.80
N SER A 79 -12.11 21.51 28.79
CA SER A 79 -13.57 21.39 28.63
C SER A 79 -14.25 22.76 28.41
N ASP A 80 -15.43 22.76 27.78
CA ASP A 80 -16.18 23.95 27.35
C ASP A 80 -16.96 24.66 28.47
N ASP A 81 -16.87 24.17 29.71
CA ASP A 81 -17.41 24.81 30.92
C ASP A 81 -16.68 26.11 31.29
N PHE A 82 -15.50 26.34 30.71
CA PHE A 82 -14.71 27.56 30.87
C PHE A 82 -14.42 28.20 29.51
N MET A 83 -14.80 29.45 29.33
CA MET A 83 -14.60 30.19 28.07
C MET A 83 -14.07 31.59 28.35
N LEU A 84 -12.96 31.95 27.69
CA LEU A 84 -12.46 33.31 27.65
C LEU A 84 -12.88 33.95 26.33
N ASN A 85 -13.72 34.98 26.43
CA ASN A 85 -14.23 35.70 25.26
C ASN A 85 -13.10 36.10 24.30
N GLN A 86 -13.24 35.73 23.03
CA GLN A 86 -12.28 36.00 21.94
C GLN A 86 -10.91 35.31 22.03
N SER A 87 -10.61 34.59 23.12
CA SER A 87 -9.30 33.95 23.35
C SER A 87 -9.35 32.42 23.39
N THR A 88 -10.55 31.85 23.53
CA THR A 88 -10.78 30.41 23.49
C THR A 88 -11.26 29.98 22.09
N LEU A 89 -10.54 29.04 21.49
CA LEU A 89 -10.92 28.37 20.24
C LEU A 89 -11.73 27.11 20.58
N THR A 90 -12.97 27.03 20.14
CA THR A 90 -13.74 25.78 20.19
C THR A 90 -13.26 24.85 19.09
N ILE A 91 -12.90 23.61 19.44
CA ILE A 91 -12.43 22.60 18.48
C ILE A 91 -13.60 21.71 18.07
N ASP A 92 -14.02 20.78 18.94
CA ASP A 92 -15.17 19.88 18.73
C ASP A 92 -15.54 19.13 20.04
N ASN A 93 -16.74 18.57 20.13
CA ASN A 93 -17.21 17.68 21.21
C ASN A 93 -16.99 18.20 22.65
N GLY A 94 -17.21 19.51 22.86
CA GLY A 94 -17.00 20.16 24.15
C GLY A 94 -15.53 20.35 24.54
N ILE A 95 -14.61 20.23 23.58
CA ILE A 95 -13.18 20.48 23.77
C ILE A 95 -12.80 21.85 23.17
N CYS A 96 -12.11 22.62 23.98
CA CYS A 96 -11.65 23.97 23.71
C CYS A 96 -10.13 24.06 23.84
N LEU A 97 -9.55 25.05 23.18
CA LEU A 97 -8.14 25.37 23.24
C LEU A 97 -7.95 26.85 23.55
N THR A 98 -7.20 27.15 24.60
CA THR A 98 -6.84 28.52 24.98
C THR A 98 -5.32 28.64 25.12
N ALA A 99 -4.75 29.71 24.57
CA ALA A 99 -3.29 29.96 24.55
C ALA A 99 -2.89 31.27 25.24
N THR A 100 -3.63 31.68 26.28
CA THR A 100 -3.41 32.90 27.05
C THR A 100 -2.96 32.59 28.48
N LEU A 101 -2.32 33.56 29.16
CA LEU A 101 -1.96 33.40 30.58
C LEU A 101 -3.19 33.43 31.52
N GLU A 102 -4.32 33.93 31.05
CA GLU A 102 -5.54 34.06 31.85
C GLU A 102 -6.11 32.70 32.27
N ILE A 103 -6.08 31.69 31.38
CA ILE A 103 -6.53 30.35 31.75
C ILE A 103 -5.61 29.69 32.78
N LEU A 104 -4.30 29.96 32.73
CA LEU A 104 -3.36 29.49 33.74
C LEU A 104 -3.60 30.16 35.10
N ARG A 105 -3.94 31.46 35.11
CA ARG A 105 -4.36 32.17 36.33
C ARG A 105 -5.66 31.62 36.90
N ALA A 106 -6.65 31.35 36.05
CA ALA A 106 -7.92 30.77 36.46
C ALA A 106 -7.74 29.37 37.07
N LEU A 107 -6.94 28.51 36.42
CA LEU A 107 -6.55 27.21 36.97
C LEU A 107 -5.87 27.36 38.34
N ALA A 108 -4.87 28.24 38.46
CA ALA A 108 -4.16 28.47 39.72
C ALA A 108 -5.07 28.97 40.86
N GLN A 109 -6.15 29.70 40.54
CA GLN A 109 -7.13 30.22 41.50
C GLN A 109 -8.26 29.23 41.82
N GLY A 110 -8.42 28.17 41.02
CA GLY A 110 -9.50 27.19 41.17
C GLY A 110 -10.80 27.56 40.43
N ASP A 111 -10.76 28.62 39.63
CA ASP A 111 -11.88 29.11 38.80
C ASP A 111 -11.73 28.68 37.32
N GLY A 112 -10.80 27.77 37.03
CA GLY A 112 -10.54 27.23 35.71
C GLY A 112 -11.49 26.08 35.30
N PRO A 113 -11.31 25.52 34.09
CA PRO A 113 -12.12 24.40 33.60
C PRO A 113 -12.03 23.15 34.49
N GLU A 114 -13.09 22.34 34.50
CA GLU A 114 -13.13 21.04 35.18
C GLU A 114 -12.05 20.07 34.67
N GLN A 115 -11.76 20.08 33.37
CA GLN A 115 -10.73 19.25 32.76
C GLN A 115 -9.77 20.10 31.93
N ALA A 116 -8.45 19.91 32.12
CA ALA A 116 -7.44 20.58 31.32
C ALA A 116 -6.17 19.74 31.12
N ILE A 117 -5.54 19.95 29.96
CA ILE A 117 -4.22 19.46 29.59
C ILE A 117 -3.40 20.66 29.14
N LEU A 118 -2.29 20.92 29.84
CA LEU A 118 -1.33 21.94 29.45
C LEU A 118 -0.22 21.30 28.59
N ALA A 119 0.08 21.91 27.45
CA ALA A 119 1.14 21.52 26.55
C ALA A 119 2.00 22.73 26.14
N LEU A 120 3.31 22.52 25.99
CA LEU A 120 4.26 23.50 25.49
C LEU A 120 4.68 23.18 24.05
N GLY A 121 4.56 24.17 23.16
CA GLY A 121 4.71 24.01 21.72
C GLY A 121 3.58 23.23 21.07
N TYR A 122 3.66 23.10 19.75
CA TYR A 122 2.66 22.39 18.95
C TYR A 122 3.29 21.64 17.77
N ALA A 123 2.54 20.68 17.24
CA ALA A 123 2.81 20.00 15.99
C ALA A 123 2.15 20.78 14.85
N GLY A 124 2.93 21.23 13.87
CA GLY A 124 2.45 22.02 12.74
C GLY A 124 2.70 21.33 11.41
N TRP A 125 1.71 21.38 10.52
CA TRP A 125 1.78 20.87 9.16
C TRP A 125 1.49 21.98 8.17
N ALA A 126 2.30 22.07 7.12
CA ALA A 126 2.04 22.92 5.98
C ALA A 126 0.78 22.44 5.21
N PRO A 127 0.19 23.28 4.32
CA PRO A 127 -0.90 22.86 3.44
C PRO A 127 -0.66 21.49 2.79
N GLY A 128 -1.59 20.55 2.96
CA GLY A 128 -1.54 19.23 2.35
C GLY A 128 -0.56 18.23 2.99
N GLN A 129 0.22 18.63 4.00
CA GLN A 129 1.31 17.82 4.53
C GLN A 129 0.82 16.65 5.40
N LEU A 130 -0.13 16.91 6.31
CA LEU A 130 -0.65 15.89 7.23
C LEU A 130 -1.30 14.73 6.48
N GLU A 131 -2.01 15.01 5.39
CA GLU A 131 -2.74 14.00 4.65
C GLU A 131 -1.82 13.18 3.75
N ASN A 132 -0.78 13.80 3.18
CA ASN A 132 0.26 13.07 2.46
C ASN A 132 0.94 12.04 3.38
N GLU A 133 1.17 12.39 4.65
CA GLU A 133 1.71 11.47 5.65
C GLU A 133 0.76 10.30 5.97
N ILE A 134 -0.56 10.49 5.85
CA ILE A 134 -1.60 9.47 6.06
C ILE A 134 -1.79 8.56 4.83
N GLN A 135 -1.57 9.08 3.60
CA GLN A 135 -1.95 8.41 2.34
C GLN A 135 -0.96 7.36 1.78
N GLY A 136 0.18 7.11 2.42
CA GLY A 136 1.09 6.02 2.00
C GLY A 136 1.95 6.30 0.75
N LEU A 137 1.93 7.53 0.23
CA LEU A 137 3.03 8.13 -0.53
C LEU A 137 3.95 8.85 0.45
N ALA A 138 5.25 8.89 0.18
CA ALA A 138 6.14 9.74 0.97
C ALA A 138 5.80 11.22 0.73
N ARG A 139 6.11 12.08 1.69
CA ARG A 139 5.85 13.54 1.64
C ARG A 139 6.39 14.21 0.36
N ASP A 140 7.43 13.65 -0.26
CA ASP A 140 8.08 14.14 -1.47
C ASP A 140 7.63 13.43 -2.76
N GLY A 141 6.58 12.60 -2.69
CA GLY A 141 6.06 11.81 -3.82
C GLY A 141 6.77 10.48 -4.04
N GLY A 142 7.79 10.16 -3.23
CA GLY A 142 8.50 8.88 -3.30
C GLY A 142 7.74 7.69 -2.71
N LEU A 143 8.34 6.50 -2.82
CA LEU A 143 7.75 5.24 -2.33
C LEU A 143 8.39 4.75 -1.03
N TYR A 144 7.57 4.36 -0.05
CA TYR A 144 8.06 3.77 1.19
C TYR A 144 8.80 2.44 0.97
N LEU A 145 9.88 2.27 1.72
CA LEU A 145 10.67 1.07 1.91
C LEU A 145 10.98 0.88 3.40
N PRO A 146 11.20 -0.36 3.86
CA PRO A 146 11.62 -0.60 5.23
C PRO A 146 13.05 -0.08 5.45
N GLU A 147 13.31 0.51 6.62
CA GLU A 147 14.63 1.02 6.99
C GLU A 147 15.69 -0.09 6.98
N SER A 148 15.33 -1.31 7.34
CA SER A 148 16.18 -2.49 7.18
C SER A 148 15.37 -3.70 6.76
N TRP A 149 16.02 -4.63 6.07
CA TRP A 149 15.41 -5.90 5.69
C TRP A 149 15.53 -6.89 6.84
N PRO A 150 14.41 -7.41 7.40
CA PRO A 150 14.44 -8.50 8.37
C PRO A 150 15.19 -9.69 7.78
N GLN A 151 16.05 -10.35 8.57
CA GLN A 151 16.83 -11.49 8.11
C GLN A 151 16.26 -12.79 8.67
N PHE A 152 16.08 -13.78 7.80
CA PHE A 152 15.79 -15.16 8.22
C PHE A 152 17.04 -16.02 8.05
N ASP A 153 17.34 -16.81 9.08
CA ASP A 153 18.40 -17.81 9.01
C ASP A 153 17.94 -19.05 8.21
N ALA A 154 18.90 -19.92 7.93
CA ALA A 154 18.66 -21.12 7.14
C ALA A 154 17.60 -22.04 7.79
N ASP A 155 17.63 -22.20 9.10
CA ASP A 155 16.70 -23.06 9.83
C ASP A 155 15.27 -22.53 9.76
N THR A 156 15.10 -21.21 9.87
CA THR A 156 13.79 -20.55 9.71
C THR A 156 13.25 -20.76 8.30
N ILE A 157 14.05 -20.52 7.26
CA ILE A 157 13.64 -20.72 5.86
C ILE A 157 13.27 -22.19 5.62
N ALA A 158 14.07 -23.13 6.11
CA ALA A 158 13.81 -24.56 5.96
C ALA A 158 12.49 -24.96 6.64
N SER A 159 12.17 -24.34 7.78
CA SER A 159 10.93 -24.60 8.54
C SER A 159 9.65 -24.22 7.79
N PHE A 160 9.74 -23.38 6.75
CA PHE A 160 8.58 -23.01 5.94
C PHE A 160 8.11 -24.14 5.02
N ALA A 161 8.97 -25.13 4.72
CA ALA A 161 8.58 -26.27 3.90
C ALA A 161 7.48 -27.09 4.62
N GLY A 162 6.31 -27.21 3.99
CA GLY A 162 5.16 -27.92 4.56
C GLY A 162 4.37 -27.16 5.64
N LYS A 163 4.79 -25.94 6.00
CA LYS A 163 4.05 -25.08 6.93
C LYS A 163 2.81 -24.49 6.23
N PRO A 164 1.66 -24.33 6.92
CA PRO A 164 0.50 -23.66 6.33
C PRO A 164 0.84 -22.26 5.81
N TYR A 165 0.27 -21.86 4.67
CA TYR A 165 0.58 -20.57 4.04
C TYR A 165 0.37 -19.38 4.99
N ALA A 166 -0.74 -19.38 5.74
CA ALA A 166 -1.05 -18.36 6.73
C ALA A 166 -0.01 -18.25 7.85
N ASP A 167 0.57 -19.36 8.28
CA ASP A 167 1.61 -19.37 9.32
C ASP A 167 2.93 -18.84 8.77
N VAL A 168 3.29 -19.16 7.53
CA VAL A 168 4.45 -18.55 6.85
C VAL A 168 4.21 -17.05 6.65
N ALA A 169 3.00 -16.65 6.26
CA ALA A 169 2.62 -15.25 6.12
C ALA A 169 2.81 -14.48 7.44
N LEU A 170 2.38 -15.03 8.58
CA LEU A 170 2.58 -14.42 9.89
C LEU A 170 4.07 -14.18 10.17
N GLU A 171 4.92 -15.19 9.97
CA GLU A 171 6.36 -15.10 10.24
C GLU A 171 7.05 -14.06 9.35
N VAL A 172 6.68 -14.02 8.06
CA VAL A 172 7.22 -13.07 7.07
C VAL A 172 6.76 -11.65 7.34
N ILE A 173 5.51 -11.46 7.77
CA ILE A 173 4.87 -10.14 7.88
C ILE A 173 5.14 -9.49 9.24
N ARG A 174 5.15 -10.25 10.33
CA ARG A 174 5.31 -9.76 11.71
C ARG A 174 6.48 -8.77 11.87
N PRO A 175 7.69 -9.01 11.33
CA PRO A 175 8.80 -8.08 11.50
C PRO A 175 8.55 -6.68 10.92
N PHE A 176 7.72 -6.57 9.87
CA PHE A 176 7.40 -5.28 9.23
C PHE A 176 6.29 -4.51 9.95
N VAL A 177 5.51 -5.18 10.78
CA VAL A 177 4.45 -4.57 11.58
C VAL A 177 5.00 -3.95 12.87
N GLY A 178 6.15 -4.44 13.37
CA GLY A 178 6.86 -3.82 14.50
C GLY A 178 6.05 -3.72 15.80
N GLY A 179 5.07 -4.60 16.01
CA GLY A 179 4.18 -4.58 17.18
C GLY A 179 3.02 -3.57 17.10
N ALA A 180 2.87 -2.84 15.99
CA ALA A 180 1.75 -1.91 15.79
C ALA A 180 0.38 -2.60 15.76
N ILE A 181 0.36 -3.89 15.41
CA ILE A 181 -0.82 -4.76 15.46
C ILE A 181 -0.46 -5.94 16.38
N PRO A 182 -1.26 -6.26 17.40
CA PRO A 182 -1.08 -7.44 18.23
C PRO A 182 -0.99 -8.71 17.37
N GLU A 183 -0.09 -9.63 17.71
CA GLU A 183 0.14 -10.84 16.90
C GLU A 183 -1.13 -11.68 16.74
N THR A 184 -1.97 -11.74 17.77
CA THR A 184 -3.28 -12.43 17.72
C THR A 184 -4.20 -11.86 16.66
N ASP A 185 -4.26 -10.53 16.56
CA ASP A 185 -5.12 -9.82 15.63
C ASP A 185 -4.57 -9.93 14.21
N LEU A 186 -3.25 -9.80 14.05
CA LEU A 186 -2.56 -10.01 12.79
C LEU A 186 -2.79 -11.43 12.26
N LYS A 187 -2.67 -12.44 13.12
CA LYS A 187 -2.92 -13.84 12.74
C LYS A 187 -4.37 -14.06 12.33
N ALA A 188 -5.33 -13.53 13.09
CA ALA A 188 -6.74 -13.63 12.74
C ALA A 188 -7.02 -13.01 11.36
N MET A 189 -6.48 -11.82 11.07
CA MET A 189 -6.63 -11.19 9.76
C MET A 189 -5.99 -11.99 8.63
N ILE A 190 -4.82 -12.59 8.85
CA ILE A 190 -4.12 -13.43 7.88
C ILE A 190 -4.93 -14.71 7.60
N ASP A 191 -5.42 -15.37 8.64
CA ASP A 191 -6.25 -16.57 8.51
C ASP A 191 -7.53 -16.26 7.73
N GLU A 192 -8.23 -15.18 8.09
CA GLU A 192 -9.41 -14.72 7.36
C GLU A 192 -9.10 -14.34 5.90
N ALA A 193 -7.95 -13.70 5.63
CA ALA A 193 -7.55 -13.27 4.28
C ALA A 193 -7.37 -14.45 3.31
N TYR A 194 -6.78 -15.54 3.80
CA TYR A 194 -6.44 -16.68 2.95
C TYR A 194 -7.46 -17.82 3.01
N ALA A 195 -8.40 -17.81 3.96
CA ALA A 195 -9.50 -18.77 4.03
C ALA A 195 -10.39 -18.78 2.76
N GLY A 196 -10.52 -17.64 2.07
CA GLY A 196 -11.32 -17.50 0.85
C GLY A 196 -10.66 -18.06 -0.42
N PHE A 197 -9.42 -18.56 -0.34
CA PHE A 197 -8.74 -19.16 -1.48
C PHE A 197 -9.23 -20.59 -1.71
N ARG A 198 -9.50 -20.94 -2.96
CA ARG A 198 -10.07 -22.26 -3.33
C ARG A 198 -9.08 -23.41 -3.20
N HIS A 199 -7.80 -23.12 -3.06
CA HIS A 199 -6.76 -24.13 -2.93
C HIS A 199 -6.17 -24.10 -1.51
N PRO A 200 -6.04 -25.24 -0.81
CA PRO A 200 -5.57 -25.26 0.58
C PRO A 200 -4.13 -24.76 0.75
N ALA A 201 -3.29 -24.89 -0.28
CA ALA A 201 -1.94 -24.32 -0.28
C ALA A 201 -1.90 -22.80 -0.54
N VAL A 202 -3.05 -22.17 -0.85
CA VAL A 202 -3.21 -20.77 -1.30
C VAL A 202 -2.53 -20.49 -2.65
N THR A 203 -1.24 -20.80 -2.76
CA THR A 203 -0.40 -20.63 -3.95
C THR A 203 0.33 -21.94 -4.31
N PRO A 204 -0.34 -22.94 -4.92
CA PRO A 204 0.28 -24.21 -5.25
C PRO A 204 1.31 -24.10 -6.38
N LEU A 205 2.28 -25.01 -6.37
CA LEU A 205 3.22 -25.24 -7.46
C LEU A 205 2.71 -26.40 -8.34
N VAL A 206 2.65 -26.18 -9.65
CA VAL A 206 2.35 -27.21 -10.64
C VAL A 206 3.56 -27.41 -11.54
N GLN A 207 4.09 -28.63 -11.58
CA GLN A 207 5.23 -28.96 -12.43
C GLN A 207 4.77 -29.07 -13.90
N THR A 208 5.41 -28.31 -14.79
CA THR A 208 5.09 -28.29 -16.23
C THR A 208 6.27 -28.74 -17.11
N GLY A 209 7.44 -28.95 -16.51
CA GLY A 209 8.63 -29.47 -17.17
C GLY A 209 9.54 -30.24 -16.21
N ALA A 210 10.69 -30.68 -16.68
CA ALA A 210 11.63 -31.49 -15.88
C ALA A 210 12.06 -30.77 -14.58
N ASN A 211 12.32 -29.46 -14.65
CA ASN A 211 12.69 -28.62 -13.51
C ASN A 211 11.98 -27.25 -13.55
N THR A 212 10.80 -27.21 -14.18
CA THR A 212 10.01 -25.99 -14.41
C THR A 212 8.65 -26.12 -13.75
N PHE A 213 8.27 -25.10 -12.99
CA PHE A 213 7.06 -25.06 -12.18
C PHE A 213 6.28 -23.78 -12.45
N ILE A 214 4.96 -23.86 -12.47
CA ILE A 214 4.06 -22.71 -12.40
C ILE A 214 3.64 -22.53 -10.94
N LEU A 215 3.84 -21.33 -10.38
CA LEU A 215 3.28 -20.93 -9.10
C LEU A 215 1.92 -20.30 -9.33
N GLU A 216 0.84 -21.03 -9.06
CA GLU A 216 -0.51 -20.56 -9.33
C GLU A 216 -0.96 -19.54 -8.28
N LEU A 217 -1.04 -18.27 -8.66
CA LEU A 217 -1.46 -17.18 -7.77
C LEU A 217 -2.93 -16.78 -7.95
N PHE A 218 -3.70 -17.55 -8.71
CA PHE A 218 -5.05 -17.22 -9.15
C PHE A 218 -6.16 -18.00 -8.42
N HIS A 219 -5.87 -18.58 -7.25
CA HIS A 219 -6.86 -19.31 -6.44
C HIS A 219 -7.70 -18.42 -5.52
N GLY A 220 -7.44 -17.10 -5.52
CA GLY A 220 -8.23 -16.10 -4.82
C GLY A 220 -9.55 -15.76 -5.52
N PRO A 221 -10.41 -14.94 -4.90
CA PRO A 221 -11.78 -14.68 -5.36
C PRO A 221 -11.87 -14.08 -6.76
N THR A 222 -10.88 -13.32 -7.22
CA THR A 222 -10.93 -12.65 -8.53
C THR A 222 -10.14 -13.36 -9.63
N LEU A 223 -9.62 -14.56 -9.35
CA LEU A 223 -8.83 -15.37 -10.29
C LEU A 223 -7.51 -14.70 -10.72
N ALA A 224 -6.91 -13.89 -9.87
CA ALA A 224 -5.66 -13.19 -10.18
C ALA A 224 -4.77 -12.99 -8.94
N PHE A 225 -3.46 -12.90 -9.16
CA PHE A 225 -2.46 -12.78 -8.09
C PHE A 225 -2.66 -11.58 -7.15
N LYS A 226 -3.36 -10.53 -7.62
CA LYS A 226 -3.65 -9.34 -6.82
C LYS A 226 -4.46 -9.70 -5.57
N ASP A 227 -5.22 -10.79 -5.60
CA ASP A 227 -5.98 -11.31 -4.46
C ASP A 227 -5.10 -11.56 -3.23
N VAL A 228 -3.88 -12.08 -3.44
CA VAL A 228 -2.95 -12.42 -2.34
C VAL A 228 -2.66 -11.20 -1.45
N ALA A 229 -2.47 -10.05 -2.10
CA ALA A 229 -2.23 -8.78 -1.43
C ALA A 229 -3.51 -8.11 -0.96
N MET A 230 -4.53 -8.08 -1.82
CA MET A 230 -5.74 -7.31 -1.60
C MET A 230 -6.59 -7.86 -0.45
N GLN A 231 -6.65 -9.18 -0.29
CA GLN A 231 -7.41 -9.80 0.79
C GLN A 231 -6.84 -9.45 2.18
N LEU A 232 -5.52 -9.38 2.30
CA LEU A 232 -4.87 -8.98 3.55
C LEU A 232 -4.95 -7.46 3.74
N LEU A 233 -4.69 -6.67 2.70
CA LEU A 233 -4.71 -5.22 2.76
C LEU A 233 -6.06 -4.67 3.23
N GLY A 234 -7.17 -5.19 2.68
CA GLY A 234 -8.50 -4.76 3.10
C GLY A 234 -8.72 -4.93 4.60
N ARG A 235 -8.34 -6.09 5.15
CA ARG A 235 -8.47 -6.39 6.58
C ARG A 235 -7.55 -5.53 7.45
N MET A 236 -6.31 -5.31 7.03
CA MET A 236 -5.39 -4.42 7.74
C MET A 236 -5.90 -2.97 7.75
N MET A 237 -6.49 -2.50 6.65
CA MET A 237 -7.13 -1.19 6.59
C MET A 237 -8.35 -1.14 7.52
N ASP A 238 -9.22 -2.14 7.48
CA ASP A 238 -10.39 -2.23 8.36
C ASP A 238 -9.99 -2.26 9.85
N TYR A 239 -8.89 -2.93 10.19
CA TYR A 239 -8.37 -2.95 11.56
C TYR A 239 -7.89 -1.56 12.00
N VAL A 240 -7.13 -0.88 11.15
CA VAL A 240 -6.56 0.46 11.45
C VAL A 240 -7.64 1.55 11.45
N LEU A 241 -8.63 1.45 10.57
CA LEU A 241 -9.68 2.46 10.37
C LEU A 241 -10.97 2.18 11.17
N GLY A 242 -11.15 0.94 11.66
CA GLY A 242 -12.38 0.42 12.24
C GLY A 242 -13.30 -0.23 11.18
N ARG A 243 -13.60 -1.53 11.38
CA ARG A 243 -14.25 -2.50 10.45
C ARG A 243 -15.51 -2.07 9.68
N GLU A 244 -16.16 -0.96 10.03
CA GLU A 244 -17.43 -0.53 9.42
C GLU A 244 -17.34 0.77 8.61
N ARG A 245 -16.16 1.35 8.42
CA ARG A 245 -16.00 2.74 7.93
C ARG A 245 -15.50 2.88 6.49
N THR A 246 -15.37 1.80 5.71
CA THR A 246 -14.77 1.87 4.37
C THR A 246 -15.76 1.57 3.25
N ASP A 247 -15.88 2.51 2.31
CA ASP A 247 -16.60 2.36 1.04
C ASP A 247 -15.61 2.28 -0.13
N ILE A 248 -15.86 1.38 -1.07
CA ILE A 248 -15.01 1.14 -2.23
C ILE A 248 -15.74 1.61 -3.48
N PHE A 249 -15.14 2.54 -4.20
CA PHE A 249 -15.62 3.04 -5.48
C PHE A 249 -14.68 2.57 -6.59
N VAL A 250 -15.18 1.73 -7.49
CA VAL A 250 -14.41 1.19 -8.62
C VAL A 250 -14.87 1.85 -9.91
N LEU A 251 -14.00 2.67 -10.51
CA LEU A 251 -14.25 3.29 -11.81
C LEU A 251 -13.75 2.38 -12.92
N TYR A 252 -14.58 2.15 -13.94
CA TYR A 252 -14.18 1.41 -15.13
C TYR A 252 -14.88 1.94 -16.39
N PRO A 253 -14.27 1.80 -17.59
CA PRO A 253 -14.88 2.29 -18.82
C PRO A 253 -16.03 1.39 -19.25
N ASP A 254 -17.21 1.98 -19.46
CA ASP A 254 -18.42 1.28 -19.87
C ASP A 254 -18.23 0.58 -21.23
N GLY A 255 -18.70 -0.67 -21.32
CA GLY A 255 -18.58 -1.50 -22.53
C GLY A 255 -17.16 -1.90 -22.96
N ARG A 256 -16.11 -1.53 -22.21
CA ARG A 256 -14.70 -1.80 -22.58
C ARG A 256 -13.98 -2.80 -21.65
N VAL A 257 -14.72 -3.42 -20.74
CA VAL A 257 -14.21 -4.46 -19.83
C VAL A 257 -14.81 -5.81 -20.19
N SER A 258 -14.01 -6.88 -20.12
CA SER A 258 -14.51 -8.24 -20.39
C SER A 258 -15.69 -8.62 -19.47
N ASN A 259 -16.61 -9.46 -19.97
CA ASN A 259 -17.80 -9.86 -19.20
C ASN A 259 -17.46 -10.45 -17.82
N VAL A 260 -16.42 -11.27 -17.74
CA VAL A 260 -15.98 -11.87 -16.48
C VAL A 260 -15.49 -10.79 -15.50
N GLN A 261 -14.62 -9.89 -15.95
CA GLN A 261 -14.07 -8.83 -15.10
C GLN A 261 -15.14 -7.81 -14.68
N ARG A 262 -16.05 -7.45 -15.60
CA ARG A 262 -17.18 -6.56 -15.32
C ARG A 262 -18.04 -7.14 -14.21
N ARG A 263 -18.45 -8.40 -14.34
CA ARG A 263 -19.27 -9.08 -13.33
C ARG A 263 -18.55 -9.25 -11.99
N GLN A 264 -17.23 -9.46 -11.98
CA GLN A 264 -16.44 -9.45 -10.73
C GLN A 264 -16.53 -8.11 -9.98
N MET A 265 -16.75 -6.99 -10.68
CA MET A 265 -16.90 -5.67 -10.07
C MET A 265 -18.36 -5.33 -9.74
N THR A 266 -19.34 -5.84 -10.50
CA THR A 266 -20.75 -5.41 -10.42
C THR A 266 -21.67 -6.38 -9.68
N THR A 267 -21.24 -7.62 -9.42
CA THR A 267 -22.05 -8.61 -8.68
C THR A 267 -21.74 -8.75 -7.18
N PRO A 268 -20.71 -8.11 -6.59
CA PRO A 268 -20.61 -8.03 -5.13
C PRO A 268 -21.91 -7.51 -4.50
N THR A 269 -22.35 -8.17 -3.42
CA THR A 269 -23.64 -7.89 -2.77
C THR A 269 -23.52 -6.88 -1.63
N GLU A 270 -22.30 -6.57 -1.21
CA GLU A 270 -22.01 -5.68 -0.10
C GLU A 270 -22.43 -4.23 -0.42
N ASP A 271 -23.05 -3.56 0.54
CA ASP A 271 -23.59 -2.20 0.35
C ASP A 271 -22.49 -1.15 0.17
N ASN A 272 -21.31 -1.41 0.71
CA ASN A 272 -20.14 -0.53 0.65
C ASN A 272 -19.29 -0.69 -0.62
N VAL A 273 -19.77 -1.45 -1.61
CA VAL A 273 -19.11 -1.62 -2.90
C VAL A 273 -19.91 -0.93 -3.98
N HIS A 274 -19.28 0.04 -4.65
CA HIS A 274 -19.89 0.88 -5.68
C HIS A 274 -19.10 0.75 -6.99
N ALA A 275 -19.72 0.13 -7.99
CA ALA A 275 -19.15 -0.01 -9.33
C ALA A 275 -19.65 1.13 -10.24
N LEU A 276 -18.73 1.98 -10.71
CA LEU A 276 -19.02 3.16 -11.53
C LEU A 276 -18.57 2.91 -12.98
N ALA A 277 -19.54 2.70 -13.86
CA ALA A 277 -19.32 2.56 -15.30
C ALA A 277 -19.25 3.96 -15.95
N LEU A 278 -18.07 4.39 -16.34
CA LEU A 278 -17.87 5.71 -16.92
C LEU A 278 -18.03 5.67 -18.43
N THR A 279 -18.78 6.61 -19.00
CA THR A 279 -18.97 6.77 -20.47
C THR A 279 -17.73 7.36 -21.16
N GLY A 280 -16.56 6.79 -20.88
CA GLY A 280 -15.25 7.20 -21.38
C GLY A 280 -14.36 6.00 -21.64
N ASN A 281 -13.06 6.21 -21.55
CA ASN A 281 -12.02 5.19 -21.70
C ASN A 281 -11.24 5.01 -20.38
N PHE A 282 -10.26 4.10 -20.37
CA PHE A 282 -9.48 3.82 -19.18
C PHE A 282 -8.62 5.00 -18.74
N ASP A 283 -8.07 5.77 -19.68
CA ASP A 283 -7.29 6.99 -19.39
C ASP A 283 -8.18 8.05 -18.73
N ASP A 284 -9.44 8.19 -19.16
CA ASP A 284 -10.42 9.07 -18.51
C ASP A 284 -10.67 8.65 -17.06
N CYS A 285 -10.85 7.34 -16.81
CA CYS A 285 -10.99 6.80 -15.46
C CYS A 285 -9.76 7.14 -14.59
N GLN A 286 -8.55 6.95 -15.12
CA GLN A 286 -7.32 7.28 -14.41
C GLN A 286 -7.16 8.78 -14.17
N ALA A 287 -7.53 9.61 -15.14
CA ALA A 287 -7.48 11.06 -15.04
C ALA A 287 -8.44 11.57 -13.95
N ILE A 288 -9.65 11.02 -13.89
CA ILE A 288 -10.65 11.35 -12.85
C ILE A 288 -10.14 10.94 -11.47
N VAL A 289 -9.62 9.72 -11.31
CA VAL A 289 -9.00 9.30 -10.03
C VAL A 289 -7.90 10.26 -9.62
N LYS A 290 -6.99 10.64 -10.52
CA LYS A 290 -5.95 11.65 -10.25
C LYS A 290 -6.55 13.01 -9.90
N GLY A 291 -7.60 13.43 -10.59
CA GLY A 291 -8.34 14.65 -10.31
C GLY A 291 -8.85 14.69 -8.87
N MET A 292 -9.52 13.61 -8.44
CA MET A 292 -10.00 13.47 -7.07
C MET A 292 -8.89 13.53 -6.02
N PHE A 293 -7.72 12.92 -6.29
CA PHE A 293 -6.56 13.03 -5.39
C PHE A 293 -5.96 14.44 -5.32
N ASN A 294 -6.04 15.21 -6.42
CA ASN A 294 -5.57 16.59 -6.47
C ASN A 294 -6.62 17.60 -5.95
N HIS A 295 -7.87 17.17 -5.76
CA HIS A 295 -8.92 17.98 -5.18
C HIS A 295 -8.94 17.83 -3.65
N PHE A 296 -8.05 18.55 -2.97
CA PHE A 296 -7.81 18.40 -1.53
C PHE A 296 -9.08 18.54 -0.69
N SER A 297 -9.97 19.48 -1.01
CA SER A 297 -11.21 19.67 -0.25
C SER A 297 -12.14 18.46 -0.32
N PHE A 298 -12.29 17.85 -1.51
CA PHE A 298 -13.07 16.64 -1.72
C PHE A 298 -12.44 15.44 -0.99
N ARG A 299 -11.13 15.26 -1.19
CA ARG A 299 -10.33 14.20 -0.55
C ARG A 299 -10.52 14.19 0.97
N ASP A 300 -10.47 15.34 1.60
CA ASP A 300 -10.55 15.47 3.04
C ASP A 300 -11.99 15.23 3.54
N ARG A 301 -13.01 15.67 2.79
CA ARG A 301 -14.43 15.40 3.09
C ARG A 301 -14.75 13.92 3.09
N VAL A 302 -14.26 13.18 2.10
CA VAL A 302 -14.59 11.75 1.92
C VAL A 302 -13.53 10.80 2.50
N ALA A 303 -12.48 11.34 3.14
CA ALA A 303 -11.32 10.59 3.60
C ALA A 303 -10.72 9.68 2.50
N LEU A 304 -10.56 10.25 1.30
CA LEU A 304 -10.20 9.50 0.09
C LEU A 304 -8.84 8.80 0.27
N SER A 305 -8.85 7.49 0.04
CA SER A 305 -7.65 6.64 0.06
C SER A 305 -7.56 5.82 -1.22
N GLY A 306 -6.33 5.65 -1.72
CA GLY A 306 -6.06 4.93 -2.96
C GLY A 306 -5.60 3.51 -2.71
N VAL A 307 -6.22 2.55 -3.38
CA VAL A 307 -5.77 1.16 -3.42
C VAL A 307 -4.85 0.96 -4.64
N ASN A 308 -3.63 1.49 -4.54
CA ASN A 308 -2.75 1.62 -5.70
C ASN A 308 -1.68 0.52 -5.73
N SER A 309 -1.02 0.31 -6.87
CA SER A 309 0.07 -0.68 -7.02
C SER A 309 1.32 -0.37 -6.21
N ILE A 310 1.38 0.80 -5.58
CA ILE A 310 2.53 1.31 -4.85
C ILE A 310 2.43 1.10 -3.33
N ASN A 311 1.26 0.73 -2.80
CA ASN A 311 1.10 0.54 -1.36
C ASN A 311 2.06 -0.57 -0.86
N TRP A 312 2.83 -0.29 0.19
CA TRP A 312 3.83 -1.21 0.74
C TRP A 312 3.24 -2.54 1.19
N ALA A 313 2.05 -2.53 1.80
CA ALA A 313 1.37 -3.74 2.27
C ALA A 313 1.07 -4.72 1.13
N ARG A 314 0.93 -4.23 -0.12
CA ARG A 314 0.79 -5.12 -1.27
C ARG A 314 2.06 -5.90 -1.56
N ILE A 315 3.20 -5.22 -1.55
CA ILE A 315 4.51 -5.87 -1.74
C ILE A 315 4.76 -6.85 -0.60
N LEU A 316 4.47 -6.44 0.63
CA LEU A 316 4.65 -7.23 1.84
C LEU A 316 3.93 -8.59 1.76
N ALA A 317 2.64 -8.60 1.40
CA ALA A 317 1.89 -9.84 1.23
C ALA A 317 2.43 -10.73 0.09
N GLN A 318 3.04 -10.12 -0.92
CA GLN A 318 3.62 -10.84 -2.06
C GLN A 318 4.94 -11.53 -1.75
N ILE A 319 5.70 -11.06 -0.75
CA ILE A 319 6.96 -11.69 -0.32
C ILE A 319 6.73 -13.16 0.09
N VAL A 320 5.56 -13.43 0.70
CA VAL A 320 5.23 -14.73 1.31
C VAL A 320 5.32 -15.89 0.32
N TYR A 321 4.75 -15.75 -0.88
CA TYR A 321 4.73 -16.88 -1.82
C TYR A 321 6.09 -17.19 -2.43
N TYR A 322 7.05 -16.25 -2.42
CA TYR A 322 8.44 -16.55 -2.78
C TYR A 322 9.09 -17.47 -1.74
N PHE A 323 8.88 -17.19 -0.45
CA PHE A 323 9.35 -18.06 0.64
C PHE A 323 8.68 -19.43 0.60
N VAL A 324 7.35 -19.48 0.44
CA VAL A 324 6.61 -20.75 0.38
C VAL A 324 7.07 -21.59 -0.83
N ALA A 325 7.14 -21.00 -2.02
CA ALA A 325 7.60 -21.71 -3.21
C ALA A 325 9.07 -22.14 -3.11
N GLY A 326 9.94 -21.24 -2.64
CA GLY A 326 11.35 -21.52 -2.43
C GLY A 326 11.59 -22.67 -1.45
N ALA A 327 10.97 -22.62 -0.27
CA ALA A 327 11.11 -23.65 0.75
C ALA A 327 10.50 -25.00 0.31
N THR A 328 9.35 -24.98 -0.38
CA THR A 328 8.75 -26.18 -0.98
C THR A 328 9.71 -26.84 -1.98
N LEU A 329 10.45 -25.99 -2.71
CA LEU A 329 11.51 -26.41 -3.60
C LEU A 329 12.87 -26.43 -2.89
N GLY A 330 12.96 -26.74 -1.60
CA GLY A 330 14.24 -27.09 -0.95
C GLY A 330 15.17 -25.93 -0.61
N ALA A 331 14.72 -24.68 -0.68
CA ALA A 331 15.41 -23.59 0.01
C ALA A 331 15.44 -23.86 1.53
N PRO A 332 16.51 -23.51 2.24
CA PRO A 332 17.68 -22.77 1.76
C PRO A 332 18.80 -23.64 1.17
N HIS A 333 18.66 -24.97 1.18
CA HIS A 333 19.73 -25.90 0.80
C HIS A 333 20.00 -25.97 -0.70
N ARG A 334 19.06 -25.48 -1.52
CA ARG A 334 19.28 -25.22 -2.95
C ARG A 334 18.66 -23.88 -3.33
N LYS A 335 19.24 -23.26 -4.35
CA LYS A 335 18.69 -22.05 -4.96
C LYS A 335 17.50 -22.37 -5.86
N VAL A 336 16.66 -21.36 -6.08
CA VAL A 336 15.54 -21.38 -7.02
C VAL A 336 15.62 -20.13 -7.91
N ALA A 337 15.20 -20.20 -9.17
CA ALA A 337 15.04 -19.04 -10.03
C ALA A 337 13.55 -18.73 -10.21
N PHE A 338 13.21 -17.44 -10.34
CA PHE A 338 11.82 -17.01 -10.56
C PHE A 338 11.71 -16.18 -11.83
N THR A 339 10.70 -16.46 -12.66
CA THR A 339 10.32 -15.62 -13.79
C THR A 339 8.94 -15.01 -13.55
N VAL A 340 8.85 -13.69 -13.67
CA VAL A 340 7.66 -12.93 -13.29
C VAL A 340 7.13 -12.14 -14.49
N PRO A 341 5.90 -12.43 -14.96
CA PRO A 341 5.18 -11.56 -15.89
C PRO A 341 5.01 -10.17 -15.25
N THR A 342 5.74 -9.17 -15.75
CA THR A 342 5.93 -7.91 -15.04
C THR A 342 5.39 -6.72 -15.81
N GLY A 343 4.46 -5.99 -15.16
CA GLY A 343 4.10 -4.62 -15.49
C GLY A 343 4.77 -3.64 -14.52
N ASN A 344 4.04 -3.27 -13.46
CA ASN A 344 4.44 -2.25 -12.46
C ASN A 344 5.54 -2.65 -11.45
N PHE A 345 6.33 -3.70 -11.70
CA PHE A 345 7.46 -4.19 -10.88
C PHE A 345 7.17 -4.67 -9.45
N GLY A 346 5.96 -4.47 -8.91
CA GLY A 346 5.69 -4.77 -7.49
C GLY A 346 5.88 -6.25 -7.13
N ASP A 347 5.40 -7.15 -7.98
CA ASP A 347 5.52 -8.60 -7.78
C ASP A 347 6.98 -9.05 -7.73
N ILE A 348 7.76 -8.74 -8.78
CA ILE A 348 9.17 -9.13 -8.82
C ILE A 348 10.02 -8.38 -7.77
N PHE A 349 9.62 -7.17 -7.37
CA PHE A 349 10.25 -6.47 -6.25
C PHE A 349 10.00 -7.19 -4.92
N ALA A 350 8.84 -7.83 -4.73
CA ALA A 350 8.62 -8.70 -3.57
C ALA A 350 9.54 -9.93 -3.58
N GLY A 351 9.85 -10.47 -4.76
CA GLY A 351 10.88 -11.50 -4.92
C GLY A 351 12.27 -10.99 -4.52
N TYR A 352 12.61 -9.76 -4.91
CA TYR A 352 13.86 -9.12 -4.49
C TYR A 352 13.90 -8.85 -2.97
N ALA A 353 12.79 -8.42 -2.38
CA ALA A 353 12.68 -8.30 -0.93
C ALA A 353 12.92 -9.67 -0.24
N ALA A 354 12.37 -10.78 -0.76
CA ALA A 354 12.66 -12.10 -0.24
C ALA A 354 14.16 -12.46 -0.31
N VAL A 355 14.86 -12.09 -1.39
CA VAL A 355 16.33 -12.23 -1.49
C VAL A 355 17.03 -11.42 -0.41
N LYS A 356 16.64 -10.15 -0.22
CA LYS A 356 17.21 -9.28 0.81
C LYS A 356 16.93 -9.78 2.22
N MET A 357 15.91 -10.62 2.41
CA MET A 357 15.56 -11.26 3.67
C MET A 357 16.23 -12.63 3.90
N GLY A 358 17.01 -13.12 2.92
CA GLY A 358 17.82 -14.35 3.06
C GLY A 358 17.39 -15.52 2.16
N LEU A 359 16.31 -15.41 1.38
CA LEU A 359 15.90 -16.48 0.46
C LEU A 359 16.96 -16.68 -0.64
N PRO A 360 17.54 -17.89 -0.80
CA PRO A 360 18.56 -18.13 -1.82
C PRO A 360 17.93 -18.25 -3.20
N VAL A 361 17.93 -17.14 -3.94
CA VAL A 361 17.46 -17.06 -5.33
C VAL A 361 18.65 -16.95 -6.27
N GLU A 362 18.66 -17.76 -7.33
CA GLU A 362 19.71 -17.69 -8.37
C GLU A 362 19.51 -16.47 -9.27
N LYS A 363 18.28 -16.28 -9.77
CA LYS A 363 17.92 -15.16 -10.62
C LYS A 363 16.44 -14.80 -10.49
N LEU A 364 16.15 -13.49 -10.54
CA LEU A 364 14.81 -12.94 -10.74
C LEU A 364 14.69 -12.45 -12.19
N ILE A 365 13.78 -13.01 -12.98
CA ILE A 365 13.69 -12.74 -14.41
C ILE A 365 12.41 -11.95 -14.70
N VAL A 366 12.59 -10.75 -15.24
CA VAL A 366 11.51 -9.87 -15.69
C VAL A 366 11.01 -10.34 -17.05
N ALA A 367 9.77 -10.80 -17.15
CA ALA A 367 9.13 -11.11 -18.42
C ALA A 367 8.17 -9.99 -18.82
N THR A 368 8.48 -9.25 -19.89
CA THR A 368 7.60 -8.20 -20.43
C THR A 368 6.93 -8.65 -21.72
N ASN A 369 5.79 -8.04 -22.03
CA ASN A 369 5.26 -8.08 -23.40
C ASN A 369 6.04 -7.08 -24.29
N VAL A 370 5.46 -6.66 -25.40
CA VAL A 370 6.07 -5.66 -26.31
C VAL A 370 6.32 -4.30 -25.65
N ASN A 371 5.64 -3.99 -24.55
CA ASN A 371 5.87 -2.82 -23.69
C ASN A 371 7.06 -3.11 -22.74
N ASP A 372 8.26 -3.03 -23.30
CA ASP A 372 9.47 -3.67 -22.81
C ASP A 372 10.45 -2.72 -22.09
N ILE A 373 9.94 -1.66 -21.44
CA ILE A 373 10.79 -0.64 -20.80
C ILE A 373 11.78 -1.25 -19.80
N LEU A 374 11.37 -2.26 -19.04
CA LEU A 374 12.22 -2.93 -18.05
C LEU A 374 13.31 -3.79 -18.72
N ALA A 375 12.96 -4.52 -19.79
CA ALA A 375 13.91 -5.34 -20.53
C ALA A 375 15.00 -4.47 -21.18
N ARG A 376 14.59 -3.38 -21.86
CA ARG A 376 15.52 -2.40 -22.44
C ARG A 376 16.39 -1.72 -21.39
N THR A 377 15.83 -1.44 -20.21
CA THR A 377 16.59 -0.81 -19.11
C THR A 377 17.68 -1.75 -18.60
N LEU A 378 17.37 -3.03 -18.38
CA LEU A 378 18.39 -4.00 -17.94
C LEU A 378 19.44 -4.26 -19.02
N GLU A 379 19.07 -4.23 -20.29
CA GLU A 379 19.99 -4.39 -21.42
C GLU A 379 20.91 -3.17 -21.60
N THR A 380 20.37 -1.95 -21.52
CA THR A 380 21.09 -0.73 -21.96
C THR A 380 21.46 0.24 -20.85
N GLY A 381 20.88 0.10 -19.65
CA GLY A 381 20.93 1.09 -18.58
C GLY A 381 20.03 2.30 -18.80
N ARG A 382 19.35 2.41 -19.95
CA ARG A 382 18.49 3.55 -20.28
C ARG A 382 17.02 3.23 -20.03
N TYR A 383 16.42 3.93 -19.07
CA TYR A 383 14.99 3.86 -18.78
C TYR A 383 14.27 4.95 -19.58
N GLU A 384 13.50 4.56 -20.60
CA GLU A 384 12.91 5.50 -21.56
C GLU A 384 11.47 5.10 -21.92
N LYS A 385 10.56 6.07 -21.75
CA LYS A 385 9.14 5.94 -22.10
C LYS A 385 8.99 5.75 -23.61
N ARG A 386 8.08 4.86 -23.99
CA ARG A 386 7.58 4.71 -25.36
C ARG A 386 6.07 4.76 -25.37
N VAL A 387 5.48 4.81 -26.56
CA VAL A 387 4.02 4.69 -26.71
C VAL A 387 3.60 3.29 -26.28
N VAL A 388 2.56 3.21 -25.44
CA VAL A 388 2.00 1.92 -25.01
C VAL A 388 1.29 1.28 -26.20
N THR A 389 1.61 0.01 -26.44
CA THR A 389 0.94 -0.82 -27.44
C THR A 389 -0.03 -1.74 -26.72
N PRO A 390 -1.34 -1.66 -26.97
CA PRO A 390 -2.30 -2.61 -26.43
C PRO A 390 -2.00 -4.05 -26.88
N THR A 391 -2.12 -5.01 -25.96
CA THR A 391 -1.87 -6.44 -26.21
C THR A 391 -2.96 -7.33 -25.62
N ILE A 392 -2.89 -8.63 -25.92
CA ILE A 392 -3.67 -9.68 -25.23
C ILE A 392 -3.29 -9.89 -23.75
N SER A 393 -2.32 -9.13 -23.22
CA SER A 393 -1.86 -9.16 -21.83
C SER A 393 -2.00 -7.77 -21.17
N PRO A 394 -3.21 -7.20 -21.09
CA PRO A 394 -3.43 -5.77 -20.84
C PRO A 394 -2.95 -5.30 -19.46
N SER A 395 -2.80 -6.20 -18.48
CA SER A 395 -2.26 -5.83 -17.15
C SER A 395 -0.77 -5.48 -17.16
N MET A 396 -0.07 -5.75 -18.27
CA MET A 396 1.35 -5.49 -18.47
C MET A 396 1.62 -4.36 -19.47
N ASP A 397 0.57 -3.79 -20.07
CA ASP A 397 0.65 -2.69 -21.04
C ASP A 397 0.92 -1.37 -20.32
N ILE A 398 2.17 -1.18 -19.87
CA ILE A 398 2.59 -0.05 -19.06
C ILE A 398 3.60 0.84 -19.81
N GLN A 399 3.50 2.15 -19.57
CA GLN A 399 4.49 3.12 -20.06
C GLN A 399 5.66 3.29 -19.09
N VAL A 400 5.36 3.27 -17.79
CA VAL A 400 6.28 3.44 -16.68
C VAL A 400 5.92 2.41 -15.63
N SER A 401 6.92 1.76 -15.06
CA SER A 401 6.76 0.78 -14.01
C SER A 401 6.88 1.43 -12.63
N SER A 402 5.76 1.55 -11.91
CA SER A 402 5.70 2.37 -10.69
C SER A 402 6.63 1.90 -9.57
N ASN A 403 6.76 0.59 -9.33
CA ASN A 403 7.62 0.09 -8.25
C ASN A 403 9.10 -0.03 -8.65
N PHE A 404 9.48 0.32 -9.88
CA PHE A 404 10.88 0.28 -10.29
C PHE A 404 11.72 1.30 -9.50
N GLU A 405 11.10 2.40 -9.05
CA GLU A 405 11.72 3.39 -8.15
C GLU A 405 12.24 2.77 -6.86
N ARG A 406 11.55 1.76 -6.30
CA ARG A 406 12.03 1.05 -5.10
C ARG A 406 13.33 0.30 -5.35
N LEU A 407 13.49 -0.30 -6.53
CA LEU A 407 14.74 -0.95 -6.91
C LEU A 407 15.85 0.08 -7.13
N LEU A 408 15.56 1.20 -7.81
CA LEU A 408 16.51 2.30 -7.97
C LEU A 408 17.04 2.80 -6.63
N ALA A 409 16.17 2.94 -5.64
CA ALA A 409 16.57 3.32 -4.28
C ALA A 409 17.53 2.28 -3.68
N GLU A 410 17.22 1.00 -3.74
CA GLU A 410 18.09 -0.06 -3.20
C GLU A 410 19.48 -0.08 -3.85
N VAL A 411 19.56 -0.11 -5.19
CA VAL A 411 20.84 -0.24 -5.90
C VAL A 411 21.66 1.06 -5.96
N SER A 412 21.04 2.19 -5.62
CA SER A 412 21.74 3.48 -5.49
C SER A 412 22.23 3.72 -4.05
N GLY A 413 22.33 2.68 -3.23
CA GLY A 413 22.72 2.80 -1.82
C GLY A 413 21.72 3.62 -0.99
N ARG A 414 20.45 3.66 -1.40
CA ARG A 414 19.37 4.46 -0.81
C ARG A 414 19.64 5.97 -0.80
N ASP A 415 20.43 6.46 -1.77
CA ASP A 415 20.57 7.91 -2.01
C ASP A 415 19.31 8.48 -2.67
N GLY A 416 18.42 9.03 -1.85
CA GLY A 416 17.20 9.69 -2.32
C GLY A 416 17.47 10.87 -3.27
N SER A 417 18.64 11.51 -3.23
CA SER A 417 18.97 12.59 -4.17
C SER A 417 19.20 12.05 -5.58
N SER A 418 19.85 10.89 -5.70
CA SER A 418 20.04 10.22 -6.98
C SER A 418 18.73 9.73 -7.57
N VAL A 419 17.85 9.14 -6.75
CA VAL A 419 16.51 8.72 -7.18
C VAL A 419 15.68 9.91 -7.67
N ARG A 420 15.63 11.00 -6.89
CA ARG A 420 14.92 12.23 -7.29
C ARG A 420 15.41 12.77 -8.64
N ARG A 421 16.73 12.86 -8.85
CA ARG A 421 17.29 13.30 -10.15
C ARG A 421 16.81 12.43 -11.31
N MET A 422 16.77 11.10 -11.16
CA MET A 422 16.26 10.20 -12.19
C MET A 422 14.77 10.40 -12.45
N MET A 423 13.96 10.58 -11.39
CA MET A 423 12.52 10.81 -11.53
C MET A 423 12.21 12.18 -12.17
N ASP A 424 12.97 13.22 -11.83
CA ASP A 424 12.86 14.54 -12.45
C ASP A 424 13.21 14.49 -13.95
N GLN A 425 14.29 13.78 -14.31
CA GLN A 425 14.66 13.55 -15.71
C GLN A 425 13.59 12.77 -16.47
N LEU A 426 12.96 11.78 -15.84
CA LEU A 426 11.86 11.02 -16.41
C LEU A 426 10.62 11.90 -16.67
N ALA A 427 10.33 12.82 -15.74
CA ALA A 427 9.22 13.77 -15.88
C ALA A 427 9.50 14.79 -16.98
N GLN A 428 10.71 15.35 -17.02
CA GLN A 428 11.09 16.41 -17.95
C GLN A 428 11.34 15.91 -19.38
N SER A 429 12.06 14.80 -19.54
CA SER A 429 12.57 14.32 -20.84
C SER A 429 12.01 12.98 -21.28
N GLY A 430 11.22 12.31 -20.43
CA GLY A 430 10.71 10.97 -20.71
C GLY A 430 11.75 9.86 -20.55
N SER A 431 12.97 10.17 -20.10
CA SER A 431 14.03 9.17 -19.93
C SER A 431 15.07 9.54 -18.87
N PHE A 432 15.83 8.55 -18.39
CA PHE A 432 17.09 8.72 -17.66
C PHE A 432 18.03 7.54 -17.93
N SER A 433 19.31 7.68 -17.56
CA SER A 433 20.29 6.61 -17.62
C SER A 433 20.75 6.24 -16.21
N ILE A 434 20.88 4.95 -15.96
CA ILE A 434 21.38 4.37 -14.71
C ILE A 434 22.90 4.26 -14.82
N GLU A 435 23.60 4.68 -13.76
CA GLU A 435 25.07 4.57 -13.70
C GLU A 435 25.54 3.11 -13.66
N GLU A 436 26.78 2.86 -14.09
CA GLU A 436 27.30 1.49 -14.27
C GLU A 436 27.31 0.68 -12.96
N GLY A 437 27.59 1.32 -11.82
CA GLY A 437 27.58 0.64 -10.50
C GLY A 437 26.20 0.08 -10.14
N PRO A 438 25.17 0.94 -9.97
CA PRO A 438 23.80 0.51 -9.74
C PRO A 438 23.28 -0.47 -10.82
N LEU A 439 23.63 -0.26 -12.09
CA LEU A 439 23.23 -1.15 -13.19
C LEU A 439 23.86 -2.54 -13.06
N ALA A 440 25.13 -2.64 -12.68
CA ALA A 440 25.81 -3.90 -12.43
C ALA A 440 25.18 -4.64 -11.24
N GLU A 441 24.82 -3.93 -10.16
CA GLU A 441 24.11 -4.51 -9.02
C GLU A 441 22.73 -5.05 -9.45
N MET A 442 21.96 -4.29 -10.24
CA MET A 442 20.71 -4.80 -10.82
C MET A 442 20.95 -6.09 -11.63
N ARG A 443 21.94 -6.09 -12.53
CA ARG A 443 22.24 -7.24 -13.39
C ARG A 443 22.76 -8.45 -12.61
N ALA A 444 23.29 -8.27 -11.41
CA ALA A 444 23.67 -9.38 -10.54
C ALA A 444 22.43 -10.21 -10.15
N HIS A 445 21.32 -9.55 -9.79
CA HIS A 445 20.11 -10.21 -9.31
C HIS A 445 19.07 -10.47 -10.41
N PHE A 446 19.01 -9.61 -11.44
CA PHE A 446 17.92 -9.62 -12.41
C PHE A 446 18.35 -10.04 -13.82
N GLY A 447 17.49 -10.81 -14.48
CA GLY A 447 17.47 -11.02 -15.93
C GLY A 447 16.20 -10.43 -16.54
N ALA A 448 16.10 -10.35 -17.87
CA ALA A 448 14.87 -9.91 -18.51
C ALA A 448 14.70 -10.48 -19.92
N GLY A 449 13.45 -10.56 -20.36
CA GLY A 449 13.10 -10.89 -21.73
C GLY A 449 11.78 -10.28 -22.16
N ARG A 450 11.60 -10.22 -23.48
CA ARG A 450 10.40 -9.72 -24.16
C ARG A 450 9.71 -10.87 -24.89
N CYS A 451 8.39 -10.89 -24.85
CA CYS A 451 7.55 -11.82 -25.61
C CYS A 451 6.48 -11.04 -26.39
N ASP A 452 6.39 -11.26 -27.70
CA ASP A 452 5.32 -10.68 -28.52
C ASP A 452 4.05 -11.57 -28.55
N GLU A 453 2.99 -11.11 -29.21
CA GLU A 453 1.71 -11.84 -29.23
C GLU A 453 1.79 -13.20 -29.93
N ALA A 454 2.60 -13.30 -31.00
CA ALA A 454 2.77 -14.55 -31.74
C ALA A 454 3.50 -15.59 -30.88
N GLN A 455 4.57 -15.16 -30.19
CA GLN A 455 5.31 -15.96 -29.22
C GLN A 455 4.42 -16.35 -28.03
N THR A 456 3.57 -15.44 -27.55
CA THR A 456 2.64 -15.69 -26.45
C THR A 456 1.64 -16.78 -26.84
N ALA A 457 0.98 -16.64 -28.00
CA ALA A 457 0.03 -17.62 -28.50
C ALA A 457 0.67 -18.99 -28.76
N ALA A 458 1.88 -19.01 -29.35
CA ALA A 458 2.65 -20.24 -29.54
C ALA A 458 3.01 -20.92 -28.21
N THR A 459 3.29 -20.13 -27.17
CA THR A 459 3.63 -20.66 -25.83
C THR A 459 2.41 -21.26 -25.13
N ILE A 460 1.23 -20.65 -25.26
CA ILE A 460 -0.03 -21.23 -24.77
C ILE A 460 -0.29 -22.57 -25.46
N ALA A 461 -0.23 -22.60 -26.80
CA ALA A 461 -0.48 -23.81 -27.58
C ALA A 461 0.54 -24.92 -27.29
N GLY A 462 1.82 -24.57 -27.20
CA GLY A 462 2.92 -25.48 -26.91
C GLY A 462 2.80 -26.10 -25.52
N THR A 463 2.57 -25.29 -24.49
CA THR A 463 2.46 -25.79 -23.10
C THR A 463 1.24 -26.70 -22.93
N TRP A 464 0.12 -26.37 -23.57
CA TRP A 464 -1.04 -27.27 -23.59
C TRP A 464 -0.70 -28.63 -24.22
N LYS A 465 -0.02 -28.63 -25.36
CA LYS A 465 0.35 -29.87 -26.07
C LYS A 465 1.41 -30.69 -25.32
N GLU A 466 2.38 -30.04 -24.70
CA GLU A 466 3.54 -30.67 -24.07
C GLU A 466 3.26 -31.13 -22.63
N ALA A 467 2.52 -30.33 -21.86
CA ALA A 467 2.32 -30.56 -20.43
C ALA A 467 0.85 -30.76 -20.03
N GLY A 468 -0.10 -30.59 -20.96
CA GLY A 468 -1.53 -30.60 -20.63
C GLY A 468 -1.94 -29.44 -19.72
N TYR A 469 -1.12 -28.38 -19.66
CA TYR A 469 -1.32 -27.24 -18.78
C TYR A 469 -1.72 -26.00 -19.58
N LEU A 470 -2.90 -25.45 -19.29
CA LEU A 470 -3.45 -24.32 -20.02
C LEU A 470 -3.03 -23.00 -19.37
N LEU A 471 -2.36 -22.15 -20.14
CA LEU A 471 -1.86 -20.86 -19.67
C LEU A 471 -2.80 -19.72 -20.06
N ASP A 472 -2.89 -18.72 -19.19
CA ASP A 472 -3.36 -17.40 -19.59
C ASP A 472 -2.22 -16.64 -20.33
N PRO A 473 -2.53 -15.56 -21.08
CA PRO A 473 -1.53 -14.80 -21.82
C PRO A 473 -0.37 -14.25 -20.96
N HIS A 474 -0.64 -13.81 -19.73
CA HIS A 474 0.39 -13.23 -18.87
C HIS A 474 1.39 -14.30 -18.42
N THR A 475 0.89 -15.45 -17.96
CA THR A 475 1.74 -16.58 -17.55
C THR A 475 2.51 -17.15 -18.75
N ALA A 476 1.91 -17.17 -19.95
CA ALA A 476 2.59 -17.59 -21.16
C ALA A 476 3.79 -16.71 -21.54
N ILE A 477 3.72 -15.39 -21.32
CA ILE A 477 4.88 -14.50 -21.46
C ILE A 477 5.99 -14.90 -20.47
N GLY A 478 5.63 -15.19 -19.22
CA GLY A 478 6.55 -15.70 -18.21
C GLY A 478 7.23 -17.00 -18.65
N VAL A 479 6.46 -17.98 -19.11
CA VAL A 479 6.98 -19.28 -19.57
C VAL A 479 7.90 -19.10 -20.79
N HIS A 480 7.53 -18.23 -21.74
CA HIS A 480 8.36 -17.96 -22.91
C HIS A 480 9.73 -17.41 -22.52
N VAL A 481 9.75 -16.39 -21.65
CA VAL A 481 10.99 -15.75 -21.21
C VAL A 481 11.81 -16.68 -20.30
N ALA A 482 11.16 -17.49 -19.47
CA ALA A 482 11.81 -18.48 -18.61
C ALA A 482 12.61 -19.49 -19.43
N ARG A 483 12.03 -20.03 -20.52
CA ARG A 483 12.69 -20.99 -21.41
C ARG A 483 14.03 -20.49 -21.99
N ASN A 484 14.18 -19.17 -22.16
CA ASN A 484 15.44 -18.57 -22.65
C ASN A 484 16.50 -18.36 -21.56
N HIS A 485 16.15 -18.57 -20.30
CA HIS A 485 17.02 -18.42 -19.13
C HIS A 485 17.23 -19.73 -18.35
N GLU A 486 16.56 -20.81 -18.75
CA GLU A 486 16.73 -22.13 -18.16
C GLU A 486 18.06 -22.75 -18.62
N ASP A 487 18.92 -23.09 -17.66
CA ASP A 487 20.12 -23.92 -17.88
C ASP A 487 20.01 -25.30 -17.22
N GLY A 488 18.89 -25.56 -16.53
CA GLY A 488 18.59 -26.81 -15.82
C GLY A 488 19.27 -26.96 -14.45
N SER A 489 20.12 -26.01 -14.04
CA SER A 489 20.91 -26.11 -12.79
C SER A 489 20.09 -25.90 -11.52
N VAL A 490 19.05 -25.05 -11.58
CA VAL A 490 18.14 -24.74 -10.47
C VAL A 490 16.69 -24.83 -10.93
N PRO A 491 15.74 -25.12 -10.02
CA PRO A 491 14.32 -25.07 -10.35
C PRO A 491 13.90 -23.69 -10.86
N MET A 492 13.18 -23.66 -11.98
CA MET A 492 12.58 -22.44 -12.54
C MET A 492 11.12 -22.36 -12.12
N VAL A 493 10.75 -21.29 -11.41
CA VAL A 493 9.37 -21.02 -11.00
C VAL A 493 8.83 -19.83 -11.80
N VAL A 494 7.81 -20.07 -12.61
CA VAL A 494 7.09 -19.02 -13.34
C VAL A 494 5.82 -18.65 -12.59
N LEU A 495 5.60 -17.36 -12.36
CA LEU A 495 4.40 -16.91 -11.65
C LEU A 495 3.16 -16.97 -12.55
N GLY A 496 2.20 -17.80 -12.14
CA GLY A 496 0.85 -17.92 -12.69
C GLY A 496 -0.02 -16.76 -12.22
N THR A 497 0.00 -15.64 -12.94
CA THR A 497 -0.57 -14.37 -12.43
C THR A 497 -2.09 -14.24 -12.61
N ALA A 498 -2.70 -15.03 -13.50
CA ALA A 498 -4.14 -15.06 -13.71
C ALA A 498 -4.62 -16.42 -14.20
N HIS A 499 -5.87 -16.77 -13.87
CA HIS A 499 -6.50 -17.99 -14.40
C HIS A 499 -6.83 -17.80 -15.90
N PRO A 500 -6.68 -18.84 -16.75
CA PRO A 500 -6.99 -18.77 -18.19
C PRO A 500 -8.40 -18.23 -18.50
N ALA A 501 -9.39 -18.57 -17.67
CA ALA A 501 -10.78 -18.12 -17.80
C ALA A 501 -10.99 -16.60 -17.69
N LYS A 502 -10.00 -15.83 -17.22
CA LYS A 502 -10.06 -14.35 -17.27
C LYS A 502 -9.83 -13.80 -18.67
N PHE A 503 -9.22 -14.57 -19.57
CA PHE A 503 -8.86 -14.17 -20.93
C PHE A 503 -9.30 -15.23 -21.96
N PRO A 504 -10.58 -15.65 -21.96
CA PRO A 504 -11.03 -16.84 -22.66
C PRO A 504 -10.81 -16.76 -24.17
N ASP A 505 -11.00 -15.58 -24.78
CA ASP A 505 -10.88 -15.41 -26.23
C ASP A 505 -9.42 -15.53 -26.71
N ALA A 506 -8.46 -15.01 -25.92
CA ALA A 506 -7.03 -15.13 -26.22
C ALA A 506 -6.57 -16.59 -26.09
N VAL A 507 -7.05 -17.28 -25.05
CA VAL A 507 -6.73 -18.69 -24.79
C VAL A 507 -7.33 -19.61 -25.85
N GLU A 508 -8.61 -19.40 -26.21
CA GLU A 508 -9.29 -20.18 -27.25
C GLU A 508 -8.64 -19.99 -28.62
N LYS A 509 -8.31 -18.74 -28.99
CA LYS A 509 -7.62 -18.45 -30.24
C LYS A 509 -6.26 -19.15 -30.34
N ALA A 510 -5.52 -19.26 -29.22
CA ALA A 510 -4.20 -19.86 -29.21
C ALA A 510 -4.22 -21.40 -29.12
N SER A 511 -5.09 -21.97 -28.29
CA SER A 511 -5.08 -23.40 -27.95
C SER A 511 -6.22 -24.21 -28.59
N GLY A 512 -7.26 -23.56 -29.11
CA GLY A 512 -8.52 -24.18 -29.51
C GLY A 512 -9.41 -24.56 -28.32
N ILE A 513 -9.05 -24.20 -27.08
CA ILE A 513 -9.80 -24.52 -25.87
C ILE A 513 -10.36 -23.24 -25.26
N ARG A 514 -11.68 -23.20 -25.07
CA ARG A 514 -12.33 -22.14 -24.31
C ARG A 514 -12.30 -22.51 -22.81
N PRO A 515 -11.52 -21.81 -21.97
CA PRO A 515 -11.42 -22.15 -20.56
C PRO A 515 -12.73 -21.88 -19.83
N GLU A 516 -13.14 -22.80 -18.97
CA GLU A 516 -14.29 -22.64 -18.09
C GLU A 516 -13.95 -21.84 -16.84
N LEU A 517 -14.94 -21.11 -16.31
CA LEU A 517 -14.86 -20.55 -14.96
C LEU A 517 -14.96 -21.68 -13.93
N PRO A 518 -14.24 -21.57 -12.79
CA PRO A 518 -14.48 -22.43 -11.64
C PRO A 518 -15.94 -22.45 -11.22
N ASP A 519 -16.45 -23.60 -10.77
CA ASP A 519 -17.89 -23.81 -10.52
C ASP A 519 -18.51 -22.76 -9.58
N ASN A 520 -17.80 -22.40 -8.52
CA ASN A 520 -18.24 -21.42 -7.52
C ASN A 520 -18.27 -19.96 -8.05
N LEU A 521 -17.77 -19.71 -9.26
CA LEU A 521 -17.86 -18.42 -9.96
C LEU A 521 -18.83 -18.47 -11.14
N LYS A 522 -19.44 -19.62 -11.44
CA LYS A 522 -20.45 -19.73 -12.50
C LYS A 522 -21.71 -18.93 -12.14
N ASP A 523 -22.12 -18.94 -10.87
CA ASP A 523 -23.30 -18.21 -10.39
C ASP A 523 -23.19 -16.68 -10.59
N MET A 524 -21.97 -16.14 -10.50
CA MET A 524 -21.64 -14.74 -10.79
C MET A 524 -22.05 -14.33 -12.21
N MET A 525 -22.00 -15.27 -13.17
CA MET A 525 -22.37 -15.01 -14.57
C MET A 525 -23.86 -14.76 -14.76
N THR A 526 -24.70 -15.19 -13.82
CA THR A 526 -26.16 -15.01 -13.83
C THR A 526 -26.66 -14.06 -12.74
N ALA A 527 -25.81 -13.67 -11.79
CA ALA A 527 -26.14 -12.74 -10.73
C ALA A 527 -26.57 -11.36 -11.27
N GLU A 528 -27.43 -10.68 -10.51
CA GLU A 528 -27.84 -9.31 -10.80
C GLU A 528 -26.64 -8.37 -10.67
N GLU A 529 -26.47 -7.49 -11.65
CA GLU A 529 -25.37 -6.54 -11.67
C GLU A 529 -25.82 -5.21 -11.05
N ARG A 530 -25.11 -4.76 -10.01
CA ARG A 530 -25.17 -3.42 -9.43
C ARG A 530 -24.06 -2.56 -10.03
N GLN A 531 -24.45 -1.57 -10.82
CA GLN A 531 -23.54 -0.54 -11.33
C GLN A 531 -24.29 0.78 -11.51
N GLN A 532 -23.56 1.88 -11.42
CA GLN A 532 -24.03 3.19 -11.82
C GLN A 532 -23.30 3.64 -13.07
N VAL A 533 -24.03 4.00 -14.12
CA VAL A 533 -23.46 4.63 -15.31
C VAL A 533 -23.36 6.14 -15.06
N LEU A 534 -22.16 6.72 -15.23
CA LEU A 534 -21.87 8.14 -15.05
C LEU A 534 -21.12 8.70 -16.25
N ALA A 535 -21.27 10.01 -16.49
CA ALA A 535 -20.40 10.71 -17.42
C ALA A 535 -18.94 10.65 -16.93
N ALA A 536 -17.99 10.56 -17.86
CA ALA A 536 -16.56 10.60 -17.53
C ALA A 536 -16.09 12.03 -17.19
N GLU A 537 -16.71 12.62 -16.17
CA GLU A 537 -16.46 13.98 -15.68
C GLU A 537 -16.14 13.94 -14.18
N LEU A 538 -15.14 14.69 -13.75
CA LEU A 538 -14.67 14.70 -12.36
C LEU A 538 -15.79 15.05 -11.38
N ASP A 539 -16.49 16.15 -11.64
CA ASP A 539 -17.55 16.67 -10.76
C ASP A 539 -18.74 15.71 -10.62
N GLU A 540 -19.07 14.96 -11.67
CA GLU A 540 -20.14 13.95 -11.64
C GLU A 540 -19.76 12.77 -10.74
N VAL A 541 -18.53 12.30 -10.84
CA VAL A 541 -18.01 11.21 -10.00
C VAL A 541 -17.87 11.66 -8.55
N GLU A 542 -17.30 12.84 -8.29
CA GLU A 542 -17.15 13.37 -6.94
C GLU A 542 -18.51 13.51 -6.24
N ARG A 543 -19.51 14.09 -6.92
CA ARG A 543 -20.86 14.23 -6.37
C ARG A 543 -21.50 12.88 -6.04
N PHE A 544 -21.30 11.88 -6.89
CA PHE A 544 -21.77 10.52 -6.61
C PHE A 544 -21.12 9.96 -5.35
N ILE A 545 -19.79 10.07 -5.23
CA ILE A 545 -19.04 9.58 -4.07
C ILE A 545 -19.49 10.30 -2.79
N GLU A 546 -19.61 11.63 -2.81
CA GLU A 546 -20.06 12.40 -1.63
C GLU A 546 -21.45 11.97 -1.14
N THR A 547 -22.34 11.60 -2.06
CA THR A 547 -23.71 11.18 -1.71
C THR A 547 -23.76 9.78 -1.11
N HIS A 548 -22.82 8.90 -1.47
CA HIS A 548 -22.86 7.48 -1.12
C HIS A 548 -21.80 7.05 -0.10
N ALA A 549 -20.72 7.82 0.07
CA ALA A 549 -19.68 7.53 1.04
C ALA A 549 -20.18 7.78 2.47
N ARG A 550 -20.11 6.76 3.31
CA ARG A 550 -20.41 6.85 4.74
C ARG A 550 -19.45 7.79 5.46
N ALA A 551 -18.21 7.88 4.96
CA ALA A 551 -17.22 8.84 5.45
C ALA A 551 -17.66 10.32 5.28
N ALA A 552 -18.43 10.62 4.23
CA ALA A 552 -18.93 11.97 3.97
C ALA A 552 -20.20 12.28 4.79
N THR A 553 -21.07 11.29 4.99
CA THR A 553 -22.36 11.45 5.69
C THR A 553 -22.26 11.39 7.21
N ALA A 554 -21.25 10.72 7.77
CA ALA A 554 -21.02 10.63 9.22
C ALA A 554 -20.41 11.90 9.85
N ARG A 555 -20.09 12.92 9.05
CA ARG A 555 -19.47 14.20 9.49
C ARG A 555 -20.44 15.40 9.49
N VAL A 556 -21.75 15.15 9.35
CA VAL A 556 -22.82 16.17 9.44
C VAL A 556 -23.51 16.12 10.78
#